data_AF-A0A8J6HWS6-F1
#
_entry.id   AF-A0A8J6HWS6-F1
#
_cell.length_a   1.000
_cell.length_b   1.000
_cell.length_c   1.000
_cell.angle_alpha   90.00
_cell.angle_beta   90.00
_cell.angle_gamma   90.00
#
_symmetry.space_group_name_H-M   'P 1'
#
loop_
_entity.id
_entity.type
_entity.pdbx_description
1 polymer ?
#
loop_
_entity_poly.entity_id
_entity_poly.type
_entity_poly.pdbx_seq_one_letter_code
_entity_poly.pdbx_strand_id
1 'polypeptide(L)'
;MKEGNGKAFSNGSKEEEEVSHKGIMTYRSFKFKTFLERASYEKLVKYMYQPKDPSSLGVIRFLFGLLMLVDLPEERGGSDIDLRWGEPRDCHFPLFSFLQPLKFPHMALLYGVMWLGACGIMLGYKFRMSTFLFGLPYWYILLLDKSFWNNHSYLFGIVTMLLMGSSANHYFSVDGIFDETKRNRHVPYWNYFILKFQFFMLYFLAGLKKTDLEWLEGYSMTNLGSHWVFLPFK
;
A
#
# COMPACT_ATOMS: atom_id res chain seq x y z
N MET A 1 -18.93 -19.77 -74.31
CA MET A 1 -19.76 -20.79 -73.63
C MET A 1 -18.87 -21.44 -72.57
N LYS A 2 -19.35 -21.40 -71.32
CA LYS A 2 -18.84 -22.04 -70.08
C LYS A 2 -17.74 -21.33 -69.27
N GLU A 3 -18.22 -20.80 -68.14
CA GLU A 3 -17.57 -20.47 -66.89
C GLU A 3 -16.88 -21.67 -66.22
N GLY A 4 -16.00 -21.35 -65.26
CA GLY A 4 -15.80 -22.14 -64.04
C GLY A 4 -14.41 -22.72 -63.88
N ASN A 5 -13.60 -22.15 -62.97
CA ASN A 5 -13.41 -22.68 -61.61
C ASN A 5 -12.15 -22.04 -60.98
N GLY A 6 -12.33 -20.93 -60.27
CA GLY A 6 -11.26 -20.18 -59.61
C GLY A 6 -11.52 -20.01 -58.12
N LYS A 7 -11.81 -21.09 -57.39
CA LYS A 7 -11.93 -21.10 -55.92
C LYS A 7 -11.55 -22.47 -55.36
N ALA A 8 -10.26 -22.70 -55.08
CA ALA A 8 -9.85 -23.88 -54.30
C ALA A 8 -8.57 -23.74 -53.47
N PHE A 9 -7.79 -22.64 -53.58
CA PHE A 9 -6.45 -22.59 -52.98
C PHE A 9 -6.26 -21.68 -51.75
N SER A 10 -7.32 -21.07 -51.19
CA SER A 10 -7.18 -20.17 -50.03
C SER A 10 -7.84 -20.62 -48.72
N ASN A 11 -8.46 -21.81 -48.68
CA ASN A 11 -9.14 -22.31 -47.47
C ASN A 11 -8.24 -23.20 -46.60
N GLY A 12 -7.33 -23.97 -47.19
CA GLY A 12 -6.47 -24.91 -46.44
C GLY A 12 -5.49 -24.23 -45.48
N SER A 13 -4.91 -23.08 -45.87
CA SER A 13 -3.97 -22.36 -45.01
C SER A 13 -4.64 -21.70 -43.80
N LYS A 14 -5.90 -21.26 -43.94
CA LYS A 14 -6.66 -20.67 -42.84
C LYS A 14 -7.12 -21.73 -41.83
N GLU A 15 -7.53 -22.91 -42.29
CA GLU A 15 -7.90 -24.02 -41.40
C GLU A 15 -6.69 -24.57 -40.64
N GLU A 16 -5.53 -24.69 -41.27
CA GLU A 16 -4.28 -25.13 -40.60
C GLU A 16 -3.79 -24.13 -39.54
N GLU A 17 -3.85 -22.81 -39.82
CA GLU A 17 -3.54 -21.77 -38.84
C GLU A 17 -4.54 -21.77 -37.68
N GLU A 18 -5.84 -21.96 -37.94
CA GLU A 18 -6.88 -21.96 -36.91
C GLU A 18 -6.81 -23.20 -36.00
N VAL A 19 -6.45 -24.37 -36.56
CA VAL A 19 -6.22 -25.61 -35.80
C VAL A 19 -4.94 -25.51 -34.95
N SER A 20 -3.87 -24.92 -35.49
CA SER A 20 -2.63 -24.64 -34.75
C SER A 20 -2.86 -23.66 -33.59
N HIS A 21 -3.58 -22.56 -33.84
CA HIS A 21 -3.94 -21.59 -32.81
C HIS A 21 -4.83 -22.18 -31.71
N LYS A 22 -5.84 -23.00 -32.06
CA LYS A 22 -6.67 -23.71 -31.08
C LYS A 22 -5.85 -24.72 -30.27
N GLY A 23 -4.91 -25.44 -30.89
CA GLY A 23 -4.00 -26.36 -30.20
C GLY A 23 -3.08 -25.65 -29.19
N ILE A 24 -2.50 -24.51 -29.58
CA ILE A 24 -1.62 -23.70 -28.71
C ILE A 24 -2.42 -23.08 -27.54
N MET A 25 -3.63 -22.59 -27.80
CA MET A 25 -4.48 -21.99 -26.78
C MET A 25 -4.98 -23.03 -25.77
N THR A 26 -5.32 -24.24 -26.25
CA THR A 26 -5.72 -25.37 -25.40
C THR A 26 -4.54 -25.90 -24.57
N TYR A 27 -3.34 -25.97 -25.15
CA TYR A 27 -2.12 -26.35 -24.42
C TYR A 27 -1.73 -25.33 -23.35
N ARG A 28 -1.82 -24.02 -23.63
CA ARG A 28 -1.57 -22.95 -22.63
C ARG A 28 -2.60 -22.98 -21.51
N SER A 29 -3.87 -23.19 -21.84
CA SER A 29 -4.96 -23.34 -20.86
C SER A 29 -4.74 -24.58 -19.98
N PHE A 30 -4.37 -25.72 -20.56
CA PHE A 30 -4.06 -26.94 -19.83
C PHE A 30 -2.82 -26.81 -18.94
N LYS A 31 -1.76 -26.13 -19.40
CA LYS A 31 -0.56 -25.84 -18.62
C LYS A 31 -0.82 -24.87 -17.45
N PHE A 32 -1.71 -23.90 -17.65
CA PHE A 32 -2.16 -23.01 -16.58
C PHE A 32 -3.04 -23.72 -15.57
N LYS A 33 -3.96 -24.57 -16.03
CA LYS A 33 -4.82 -25.39 -15.17
C LYS A 33 -4.01 -26.39 -14.33
N THR A 34 -3.04 -27.08 -14.93
CA THR A 34 -2.11 -27.96 -14.20
C THR A 34 -1.15 -27.21 -13.27
N PHE A 35 -0.78 -25.96 -13.58
CA PHE A 35 -0.04 -25.08 -12.66
C PHE A 35 -0.91 -24.69 -11.44
N LEU A 36 -2.17 -24.31 -11.66
CA LEU A 36 -3.12 -23.97 -10.61
C LEU A 36 -3.48 -25.19 -9.75
N GLU A 37 -3.67 -26.37 -10.34
CA GLU A 37 -3.90 -27.63 -9.61
C GLU A 37 -2.68 -28.05 -8.78
N ARG A 38 -1.46 -27.67 -9.19
CA ARG A 38 -0.22 -27.97 -8.46
C ARG A 38 0.04 -26.97 -7.32
N ALA A 39 -0.60 -25.81 -7.35
CA ALA A 39 -0.65 -24.82 -6.27
C ALA A 39 -1.64 -25.26 -5.19
N SER A 40 -1.33 -26.37 -4.52
CA SER A 40 -2.09 -26.80 -3.35
C SER A 40 -1.96 -25.78 -2.21
N TYR A 41 -3.06 -25.53 -1.49
CA TYR A 41 -3.11 -24.68 -0.30
C TYR A 41 -1.95 -24.96 0.67
N GLU A 42 -1.62 -26.23 0.89
CA GLU A 42 -0.53 -26.63 1.78
C GLU A 42 0.84 -26.14 1.32
N LYS A 43 1.10 -26.13 0.00
CA LYS A 43 2.38 -25.63 -0.54
C LYS A 43 2.48 -24.12 -0.40
N LEU A 44 1.36 -23.41 -0.57
CA LEU A 44 1.30 -21.96 -0.38
C LEU A 44 1.54 -21.59 1.09
N VAL A 45 0.86 -22.26 2.02
CA VAL A 45 1.08 -22.05 3.46
C VAL A 45 2.53 -22.37 3.82
N LYS A 46 3.06 -23.51 3.37
CA LYS A 46 4.46 -23.88 3.61
C LYS A 46 5.44 -22.84 3.07
N TYR A 47 5.17 -22.26 1.90
CA TYR A 47 5.98 -21.19 1.32
C TYR A 47 5.89 -19.89 2.15
N MET A 48 4.69 -19.50 2.58
CA MET A 48 4.45 -18.29 3.37
C MET A 48 5.07 -18.32 4.78
N TYR A 49 5.24 -19.52 5.35
CA TYR A 49 5.90 -19.71 6.65
C TYR A 49 7.39 -20.04 6.56
N GLN A 50 8.01 -19.94 5.38
CA GLN A 50 9.46 -20.12 5.27
C GLN A 50 10.21 -19.09 6.13
N PRO A 51 11.21 -19.51 6.90
CA PRO A 51 12.04 -18.59 7.67
C PRO A 51 12.85 -17.71 6.74
N LYS A 52 12.85 -16.40 7.01
CA LYS A 52 13.63 -15.41 6.31
C LYS A 52 14.38 -14.52 7.30
N ASP A 53 15.47 -13.95 6.82
CA ASP A 53 16.26 -12.98 7.57
C ASP A 53 15.38 -11.79 8.00
N PRO A 54 15.46 -11.31 9.26
CA PRO A 54 14.62 -10.22 9.77
C PRO A 54 15.14 -8.81 9.43
N SER A 55 16.33 -8.67 8.84
CA SER A 55 17.04 -7.40 8.76
C SER A 55 16.27 -6.34 7.97
N SER A 56 15.81 -6.72 6.77
CA SER A 56 15.08 -5.77 5.90
C SER A 56 13.75 -5.31 6.51
N LEU A 57 13.05 -6.18 7.26
CA LEU A 57 11.82 -5.80 7.95
C LEU A 57 12.10 -4.80 9.08
N GLY A 58 13.19 -4.99 9.83
CA GLY A 58 13.63 -4.06 10.86
C GLY A 58 14.02 -2.69 10.30
N VAL A 59 14.66 -2.65 9.12
CA VAL A 59 14.99 -1.40 8.42
C VAL A 59 13.73 -0.67 7.96
N ILE A 60 12.77 -1.38 7.34
CA ILE A 60 11.48 -0.80 6.93
C ILE A 60 10.77 -0.18 8.14
N ARG A 61 10.73 -0.89 9.28
CA ARG A 61 10.14 -0.38 10.53
C ARG A 61 10.85 0.90 10.99
N PHE A 62 12.19 0.90 11.02
CA PHE A 62 12.95 2.08 11.44
C PHE A 62 12.66 3.28 10.55
N LEU A 63 12.74 3.10 9.23
CA LEU A 63 12.47 4.17 8.25
C LEU A 63 11.03 4.65 8.31
N PHE A 64 10.07 3.74 8.49
CA PHE A 64 8.66 4.09 8.66
C PHE A 64 8.45 4.93 9.93
N GLY A 65 9.03 4.52 11.06
CA GLY A 65 8.96 5.28 12.30
C GLY A 65 9.58 6.68 12.15
N LEU A 66 10.75 6.79 11.52
CA LEU A 66 11.39 8.07 11.21
C LEU A 66 10.53 8.95 10.31
N LEU A 67 9.97 8.39 9.24
CA LEU A 67 9.06 9.10 8.35
C LEU A 67 7.85 9.65 9.11
N MET A 68 7.25 8.84 9.99
CA MET A 68 6.07 9.26 10.77
C MET A 68 6.41 10.34 11.80
N LEU A 69 7.66 10.39 12.31
CA LEU A 69 8.09 11.48 13.20
C LEU A 69 8.16 12.84 12.51
N VAL A 70 8.41 12.85 11.19
CA VAL A 70 8.47 14.07 10.36
C VAL A 70 7.10 14.39 9.76
N ASP A 71 6.40 13.39 9.20
CA ASP A 71 5.06 13.56 8.58
C ASP A 71 4.03 14.07 9.60
N LEU A 72 4.12 13.64 10.87
CA LEU A 72 3.12 13.98 11.88
C LEU A 72 3.09 15.49 12.21
N PRO A 73 4.21 16.16 12.52
CA PRO A 73 4.21 17.62 12.65
C PRO A 73 3.81 18.33 11.36
N GLU A 74 4.46 18.00 10.24
CA GLU A 74 4.44 18.81 9.01
C GLU A 74 3.17 18.60 8.18
N GLU A 75 2.86 17.35 7.83
CA GLU A 75 1.76 17.01 6.91
C GLU A 75 0.45 16.70 7.63
N ARG A 76 0.50 16.33 8.91
CA ARG A 76 -0.72 16.06 9.71
C ARG A 76 -1.14 17.25 10.57
N GLY A 77 -0.44 18.37 10.50
CA GLY A 77 -0.77 19.56 11.27
C GLY A 77 -0.53 19.36 12.77
N GLY A 78 0.52 18.60 13.10
CA GLY A 78 1.02 18.48 14.47
C GLY A 78 1.81 19.72 14.91
N SER A 79 2.36 20.51 13.98
CA SER A 79 2.91 21.85 14.26
C SER A 79 1.82 22.88 14.52
N ASP A 80 0.74 22.81 13.74
CA ASP A 80 -0.34 23.80 13.68
C ASP A 80 -1.64 23.27 14.32
N ILE A 81 -1.51 22.55 15.45
CA ILE A 81 -2.64 21.92 16.16
C ILE A 81 -3.61 22.99 16.67
N ASP A 82 -3.10 24.16 17.06
CA ASP A 82 -3.87 25.31 17.53
C ASP A 82 -4.74 25.91 16.43
N LEU A 83 -4.18 26.06 15.23
CA LEU A 83 -4.96 26.48 14.07
C LEU A 83 -6.00 25.41 13.72
N ARG A 84 -5.59 24.14 13.67
CA ARG A 84 -6.44 23.04 13.21
C ARG A 84 -7.58 22.67 14.16
N TRP A 85 -7.37 22.72 15.48
CA TRP A 85 -8.35 22.24 16.47
C TRP A 85 -8.73 23.29 17.53
N GLY A 86 -8.06 24.44 17.54
CA GLY A 86 -8.31 25.52 18.50
C GLY A 86 -9.32 26.55 18.00
N GLU A 87 -9.44 26.75 16.69
CA GLU A 87 -10.34 27.76 16.11
C GLU A 87 -11.78 27.22 15.98
N PRO A 88 -12.79 27.84 16.64
CA PRO A 88 -14.19 27.34 16.60
C PRO A 88 -14.88 27.47 15.23
N ARG A 89 -14.24 28.19 14.29
CA ARG A 89 -14.79 28.47 12.96
C ARG A 89 -14.42 27.40 11.93
N ASP A 90 -13.48 26.52 12.25
CA ASP A 90 -13.09 25.44 11.36
C ASP A 90 -14.15 24.34 11.35
N CYS A 91 -14.63 24.03 10.15
CA CYS A 91 -15.64 23.00 9.94
C CYS A 91 -14.95 21.67 9.64
N HIS A 92 -14.97 20.75 10.60
CA HIS A 92 -14.52 19.39 10.36
C HIS A 92 -15.64 18.51 9.80
N PHE A 93 -15.27 17.63 8.87
CA PHE A 93 -16.20 16.69 8.24
C PHE A 93 -15.88 15.25 8.68
N PRO A 94 -16.37 14.80 9.84
CA PRO A 94 -16.11 13.45 10.31
C PRO A 94 -16.77 12.39 9.41
N LEU A 95 -16.16 11.21 9.35
CA LEU A 95 -16.71 10.08 8.60
C LEU A 95 -18.02 9.58 9.19
N PHE A 96 -18.07 9.52 10.53
CA PHE A 96 -19.24 9.10 11.27
C PHE A 96 -19.76 10.25 12.11
N SER A 97 -21.09 10.41 12.18
CA SER A 97 -21.74 11.50 12.93
C SER A 97 -21.46 11.48 14.44
N PHE A 98 -21.09 10.31 15.00
CA PHE A 98 -20.72 10.18 16.41
C PHE A 98 -19.26 10.60 16.70
N LEU A 99 -18.41 10.71 15.67
CA LEU A 99 -17.04 11.17 15.84
C LEU A 99 -17.04 12.70 15.88
N GLN A 100 -16.68 13.25 17.03
CA GLN A 100 -16.50 14.69 17.19
C GLN A 100 -15.10 14.98 17.72
N PRO A 101 -14.53 16.13 17.33
CA PRO A 101 -13.25 16.54 17.85
C PRO A 101 -13.34 16.71 19.37
N LEU A 102 -12.37 16.15 20.08
CA LEU A 102 -12.19 16.45 21.49
C LEU A 102 -11.75 17.90 21.67
N LYS A 103 -11.88 18.41 22.90
CA LYS A 103 -11.34 19.72 23.28
C LYS A 103 -9.85 19.81 22.94
N PHE A 104 -9.43 20.96 22.43
CA PHE A 104 -8.05 21.28 22.07
C PHE A 104 -6.93 20.62 22.92
N PRO A 105 -6.91 20.73 24.27
CA PRO A 105 -5.82 20.14 25.06
C PRO A 105 -5.76 18.60 24.96
N HIS A 106 -6.89 17.93 24.75
CA HIS A 106 -6.90 16.48 24.56
C HIS A 106 -6.42 16.09 23.16
N MET A 107 -6.69 16.93 22.14
CA MET A 107 -6.11 16.72 20.80
C MET A 107 -4.59 16.83 20.84
N ALA A 108 -4.05 17.85 21.50
CA ALA A 108 -2.60 17.98 21.69
C ALA A 108 -1.99 16.74 22.38
N LEU A 109 -2.69 16.19 23.38
CA LEU A 109 -2.27 14.93 24.02
C LEU A 109 -2.28 13.75 23.04
N LEU A 110 -3.29 13.62 22.18
CA LEU A 110 -3.35 12.55 21.17
C LEU A 110 -2.18 12.64 20.19
N TYR A 111 -1.83 13.84 19.70
CA TYR A 111 -0.65 14.05 18.87
C TYR A 111 0.65 13.70 19.61
N GLY A 112 0.76 14.07 20.89
CA GLY A 112 1.90 13.67 21.72
C GLY A 112 2.03 12.16 21.88
N VAL A 113 0.93 11.45 22.13
CA VAL A 113 0.89 9.98 22.23
C VAL A 113 1.26 9.33 20.90
N MET A 114 0.77 9.87 19.78
CA MET A 114 1.16 9.41 18.44
C MET A 114 2.65 9.59 18.20
N TRP A 115 3.19 10.76 18.50
CA TRP A 115 4.60 11.05 18.28
C TRP A 115 5.52 10.15 19.12
N LEU A 116 5.15 9.90 20.38
CA LEU A 116 5.83 8.90 21.23
C LEU A 116 5.66 7.47 20.69
N GLY A 117 4.48 7.14 20.16
CA GLY A 117 4.22 5.89 19.46
C GLY A 117 5.15 5.70 18.25
N ALA A 118 5.31 6.72 17.42
CA ALA A 118 6.21 6.72 16.26
C ALA A 118 7.67 6.58 16.69
N CYS A 119 8.11 7.25 17.75
CA CYS A 119 9.42 7.06 18.37
C CYS A 119 9.63 5.59 18.80
N GLY A 120 8.64 5.02 19.49
CA GLY A 120 8.68 3.62 19.93
C GLY A 120 8.70 2.64 18.76
N ILE A 121 7.97 2.91 17.67
CA ILE A 121 8.03 2.14 16.42
C ILE A 121 9.43 2.23 15.82
N MET A 122 10.02 3.43 15.73
CA MET A 122 11.36 3.65 15.17
C MET A 122 12.46 2.95 15.97
N LEU A 123 12.36 2.92 17.30
CA LEU A 123 13.32 2.23 18.17
C LEU A 123 13.01 0.74 18.32
N GLY A 124 11.79 0.32 18.03
CA GLY A 124 11.33 -1.05 18.28
C GLY A 124 11.25 -1.36 19.78
N TYR A 125 10.87 -0.38 20.59
CA TYR A 125 10.63 -0.55 22.03
C TYR A 125 9.16 -0.87 22.26
N LYS A 126 8.86 -1.95 22.99
CA LYS A 126 7.52 -2.52 23.16
C LYS A 126 6.72 -2.46 21.87
N PHE A 127 7.29 -2.97 20.79
CA PHE A 127 6.89 -2.65 19.41
C PHE A 127 5.37 -2.71 19.17
N ARG A 128 4.70 -3.78 19.63
CA ARG A 128 3.24 -3.94 19.49
C ARG A 128 2.44 -2.85 20.21
N MET A 129 2.88 -2.46 21.41
CA MET A 129 2.25 -1.37 22.16
C MET A 129 2.51 -0.03 21.47
N SER A 130 3.72 0.22 20.98
CA SER A 130 4.02 1.45 20.24
C SER A 130 3.23 1.57 18.94
N THR A 131 3.06 0.47 18.19
CA THR A 131 2.17 0.47 17.01
C THR A 131 0.72 0.73 17.37
N PHE A 132 0.26 0.27 18.54
CA PHE A 132 -1.11 0.54 19.01
C PHE A 132 -1.27 2.00 19.45
N LEU A 133 -0.31 2.53 20.22
CA LEU A 133 -0.28 3.92 20.66
C LEU A 133 -0.19 4.91 19.50
N PHE A 134 0.46 4.54 18.39
CA PHE A 134 0.43 5.34 17.16
C PHE A 134 -0.87 5.11 16.38
N GLY A 135 -1.21 3.86 16.10
CA GLY A 135 -2.27 3.49 15.16
C GLY A 135 -3.68 3.88 15.60
N LEU A 136 -4.01 3.72 16.89
CA LEU A 136 -5.35 4.05 17.38
C LEU A 136 -5.67 5.55 17.23
N PRO A 137 -4.87 6.48 17.80
CA PRO A 137 -5.10 7.91 17.60
C PRO A 137 -4.92 8.35 16.14
N TYR A 138 -4.04 7.72 15.38
CA TYR A 138 -3.89 7.98 13.94
C TYR A 138 -5.20 7.73 13.18
N TRP A 139 -5.79 6.55 13.35
CA TRP A 139 -7.06 6.23 12.71
C TRP A 139 -8.20 7.11 13.22
N TYR A 140 -8.21 7.46 14.51
CA TYR A 140 -9.19 8.40 15.05
C TYR A 140 -9.11 9.77 14.34
N ILE A 141 -7.94 10.39 14.25
CA ILE A 141 -7.76 11.69 13.58
C ILE A 141 -8.06 11.60 12.09
N LEU A 142 -7.64 10.53 11.41
CA LEU A 142 -7.92 10.32 10.00
C LEU A 142 -9.44 10.25 9.75
N LEU A 143 -10.20 9.55 10.60
CA LEU A 143 -11.65 9.42 10.47
C LEU A 143 -12.41 10.69 10.86
N LEU A 144 -11.76 11.60 11.59
CA LEU A 144 -12.36 12.82 12.11
C LEU A 144 -12.51 13.93 11.07
N ASP A 145 -11.70 13.91 10.01
CA ASP A 145 -11.73 14.98 9.00
C ASP A 145 -11.43 14.47 7.59
N LYS A 146 -12.48 14.37 6.76
CA LYS A 146 -12.38 13.98 5.34
C LYS A 146 -11.62 14.98 4.48
N SER A 147 -11.58 16.25 4.88
CA SER A 147 -11.02 17.33 4.06
C SER A 147 -9.51 17.19 3.86
N PHE A 148 -8.85 16.49 4.78
CA PHE A 148 -7.40 16.23 4.79
C PHE A 148 -7.04 14.83 4.28
N TRP A 149 -7.96 14.10 3.66
CA TRP A 149 -7.69 12.77 3.15
C TRP A 149 -6.75 12.79 1.95
N ASN A 150 -5.64 12.08 2.07
CA ASN A 150 -4.72 11.79 0.99
C ASN A 150 -4.50 10.27 0.92
N ASN A 151 -4.26 9.76 -0.29
CA ASN A 151 -3.90 8.35 -0.53
C ASN A 151 -2.72 7.90 0.35
N HIS A 152 -1.78 8.80 0.62
CA HIS A 152 -0.64 8.54 1.49
C HIS A 152 -1.06 8.38 2.95
N SER A 153 -1.96 9.22 3.45
CA SER A 153 -2.48 9.14 4.82
C SER A 153 -3.17 7.80 5.06
N TYR A 154 -3.96 7.35 4.09
CA TYR A 154 -4.61 6.04 4.17
C TYR A 154 -3.59 4.88 4.17
N LEU A 155 -2.59 4.96 3.29
CA LEU A 155 -1.51 3.96 3.22
C LEU A 155 -0.76 3.83 4.55
N PHE A 156 -0.38 4.94 5.18
CA PHE A 156 0.34 4.91 6.46
C PHE A 156 -0.49 4.27 7.58
N GLY A 157 -1.80 4.53 7.59
CA GLY A 157 -2.74 3.87 8.53
C GLY A 157 -2.78 2.36 8.35
N ILE A 158 -2.85 1.88 7.10
CA ILE A 158 -2.80 0.43 6.81
C ILE A 158 -1.44 -0.15 7.16
N VAL A 159 -0.34 0.48 6.74
CA VAL A 159 1.02 0.00 7.02
C VAL A 159 1.24 -0.14 8.53
N THR A 160 0.71 0.79 9.33
CA THR A 160 0.74 0.69 10.80
C THR A 160 0.03 -0.57 11.30
N MET A 161 -1.18 -0.85 10.79
CA MET A 161 -1.93 -2.06 11.18
C MET A 161 -1.21 -3.34 10.76
N LEU A 162 -0.60 -3.34 9.56
CA LEU A 162 0.22 -4.46 9.08
C LEU A 162 1.46 -4.66 9.95
N LEU A 163 2.15 -3.57 10.31
CA LEU A 163 3.31 -3.59 11.19
C LEU A 163 2.93 -4.09 12.59
N MET A 164 1.77 -3.70 13.13
CA MET A 164 1.28 -4.18 14.43
C MET A 164 1.14 -5.72 14.48
N GLY A 165 0.65 -6.32 13.38
CA GLY A 165 0.57 -7.78 13.25
C GLY A 165 1.92 -8.47 12.99
N SER A 166 2.91 -7.72 12.53
CA SER A 166 4.21 -8.25 12.10
C SER A 166 5.18 -8.52 13.25
N SER A 167 6.24 -9.28 12.94
CA SER A 167 7.39 -9.51 13.83
C SER A 167 8.59 -8.61 13.48
N ALA A 168 8.34 -7.35 13.13
CA ALA A 168 9.40 -6.39 12.77
C ALA A 168 10.31 -5.98 13.95
N ASN A 169 10.01 -6.45 15.15
CA ASN A 169 10.79 -6.26 16.37
C ASN A 169 11.91 -7.28 16.55
N HIS A 170 12.12 -8.23 15.63
CA HIS A 170 13.20 -9.21 15.75
C HIS A 170 14.58 -8.69 15.30
N TYR A 171 14.65 -7.53 14.64
CA TYR A 171 15.90 -6.92 14.18
C TYR A 171 15.99 -5.44 14.51
N PHE A 172 17.18 -5.00 14.92
CA PHE A 172 17.52 -3.60 15.23
C PHE A 172 16.49 -2.92 16.15
N SER A 173 16.01 -3.65 17.15
CA SER A 173 14.98 -3.22 18.09
C SER A 173 15.55 -3.16 19.50
N VAL A 174 15.06 -2.21 20.29
CA VAL A 174 15.34 -2.14 21.72
C VAL A 174 14.78 -3.38 22.44
N ASP A 175 13.64 -3.91 21.99
CA ASP A 175 13.08 -5.17 22.51
C ASP A 175 14.05 -6.35 22.38
N GLY A 176 14.82 -6.42 21.28
CA GLY A 176 15.84 -7.46 21.08
C GLY A 176 17.11 -7.26 21.91
N ILE A 177 17.33 -6.07 22.46
CA ILE A 177 18.42 -5.82 23.43
C ILE A 177 18.02 -6.37 24.80
N PHE A 178 16.76 -6.16 25.20
CA PHE A 178 16.25 -6.65 26.49
C PHE A 178 15.87 -8.13 26.50
N ASP A 179 15.55 -8.70 25.33
CA ASP A 179 15.16 -10.11 25.19
C ASP A 179 15.92 -10.77 24.03
N GLU A 180 16.95 -11.54 24.38
CA GLU A 180 17.79 -12.25 23.41
C GLU A 180 17.01 -13.26 22.56
N THR A 181 15.87 -13.77 23.04
CA THR A 181 15.05 -14.74 22.29
C THR A 181 14.39 -14.13 21.05
N LYS A 182 14.30 -12.80 20.99
CA LYS A 182 13.76 -12.04 19.86
C LYS A 182 14.86 -11.54 18.93
N ARG A 183 16.09 -11.42 19.41
CA ARG A 183 17.20 -10.81 18.68
C ARG A 183 17.63 -11.66 17.49
N ASN A 184 17.65 -11.05 16.30
CA ASN A 184 18.05 -11.67 15.03
C ASN A 184 17.30 -12.99 14.73
N ARG A 185 16.09 -13.15 15.25
CA ARG A 185 15.28 -14.34 15.02
C ARG A 185 14.63 -14.27 13.65
N HIS A 186 14.70 -15.38 12.91
CA HIS A 186 14.03 -15.52 11.61
C HIS A 186 12.54 -15.17 11.71
N VAL A 187 12.05 -14.48 10.68
CA VAL A 187 10.64 -14.13 10.53
C VAL A 187 10.03 -14.93 9.39
N PRO A 188 8.76 -15.36 9.49
CA PRO A 188 8.09 -16.04 8.40
C PRO A 188 7.84 -15.08 7.23
N TYR A 189 7.98 -15.59 6.00
CA TYR A 189 7.90 -14.81 4.75
C TYR A 189 6.63 -13.97 4.60
N TRP A 190 5.50 -14.39 5.17
CA TRP A 190 4.23 -13.66 5.08
C TRP A 190 4.33 -12.20 5.56
N ASN A 191 5.21 -11.89 6.52
CA ASN A 191 5.46 -10.52 6.99
C ASN A 191 5.93 -9.60 5.85
N TYR A 192 6.77 -10.12 4.97
CA TYR A 192 7.25 -9.41 3.79
C TYR A 192 6.18 -9.35 2.71
N PHE A 193 5.53 -10.49 2.48
CA PHE A 193 4.52 -10.60 1.43
C PHE A 193 3.39 -9.60 1.64
N ILE A 194 2.86 -9.46 2.87
CA ILE A 194 1.72 -8.58 3.12
C ILE A 194 2.07 -7.11 2.91
N LEU A 195 3.26 -6.67 3.30
CA LEU A 195 3.73 -5.30 3.04
C LEU A 195 3.94 -5.08 1.54
N LYS A 196 4.63 -6.00 0.84
CA LYS A 196 4.84 -5.91 -0.61
C LYS A 196 3.51 -5.88 -1.36
N PHE A 197 2.57 -6.72 -0.97
CA PHE A 197 1.24 -6.79 -1.55
C PHE A 197 0.48 -5.48 -1.35
N GLN A 198 0.57 -4.86 -0.17
CA GLN A 198 -0.05 -3.57 0.10
C GLN A 198 0.47 -2.47 -0.83
N PHE A 199 1.80 -2.33 -0.97
CA PHE A 199 2.38 -1.36 -1.90
C PHE A 199 2.05 -1.67 -3.35
N PHE A 200 2.10 -2.95 -3.73
CA PHE A 200 1.67 -3.39 -5.06
C PHE A 200 0.22 -2.97 -5.35
N MET A 201 -0.71 -3.25 -4.42
CA MET A 201 -2.12 -2.90 -4.57
C MET A 201 -2.31 -1.38 -4.73
N LEU A 202 -1.62 -0.57 -3.93
CA LEU A 202 -1.66 0.89 -4.06
C LEU A 202 -1.23 1.34 -5.46
N TYR A 203 -0.05 0.92 -5.92
CA TYR A 203 0.47 1.34 -7.23
C TYR A 203 -0.34 0.77 -8.39
N PHE A 204 -0.84 -0.45 -8.25
CA PHE A 204 -1.68 -1.10 -9.26
C PHE A 204 -3.02 -0.37 -9.42
N LEU A 205 -3.72 -0.08 -8.32
CA LEU A 205 -4.99 0.66 -8.34
C LEU A 205 -4.79 2.12 -8.80
N ALA A 206 -3.71 2.77 -8.36
CA ALA A 206 -3.36 4.11 -8.84
C ALA A 206 -3.07 4.12 -10.35
N GLY A 207 -2.39 3.09 -10.85
CA GLY A 207 -2.15 2.88 -12.28
C GLY A 207 -3.45 2.70 -13.06
N LEU A 208 -4.34 1.83 -12.59
CA LEU A 208 -5.67 1.62 -13.20
C LEU A 208 -6.48 2.91 -13.26
N LYS A 209 -6.53 3.70 -12.18
CA LYS A 209 -7.24 4.98 -12.18
C LYS A 209 -6.67 5.98 -13.20
N LYS A 210 -5.37 5.91 -13.48
CA LYS A 210 -4.73 6.76 -14.50
C LYS A 210 -4.98 6.29 -15.94
N THR A 211 -5.64 5.14 -16.13
CA THR A 211 -6.10 4.67 -17.44
C THR A 211 -7.48 5.24 -17.83
N ASP A 212 -8.09 6.06 -16.97
CA ASP A 212 -9.32 6.77 -17.32
C ASP A 212 -9.06 7.77 -18.46
N LEU A 213 -10.04 7.90 -19.36
CA LEU A 213 -9.95 8.74 -20.57
C LEU A 213 -9.58 10.19 -20.23
N GLU A 214 -10.10 10.75 -19.14
CA GLU A 214 -9.77 12.13 -18.71
C GLU A 214 -8.28 12.32 -18.35
N TRP A 215 -7.61 11.26 -17.87
CA TRP A 215 -6.17 11.27 -17.59
C TRP A 215 -5.35 11.03 -18.86
N LEU A 216 -5.80 10.13 -19.73
CA LEU A 216 -5.15 9.83 -21.02
C LEU A 216 -5.24 10.99 -22.01
N GLU A 217 -6.36 11.70 -22.03
CA GLU A 217 -6.57 12.92 -22.81
C GLU A 217 -5.84 14.13 -22.21
N GLY A 218 -5.22 13.97 -21.02
CA GLY A 218 -4.39 14.99 -20.40
C GLY A 218 -5.17 16.21 -19.90
N TYR A 219 -6.49 16.10 -19.73
CA TYR A 219 -7.36 17.21 -19.32
C TYR A 219 -6.89 17.82 -17.98
N SER A 220 -6.40 16.97 -17.07
CA SER A 220 -5.85 17.37 -15.76
C SER A 220 -4.48 18.07 -15.83
N MET A 221 -3.76 17.98 -16.95
CA MET A 221 -2.42 18.54 -17.14
C MET A 221 -2.40 19.71 -18.13
N THR A 222 -3.55 20.12 -18.67
CA THR A 222 -3.67 21.23 -19.66
C THR A 222 -3.02 22.53 -19.18
N ASN A 223 -3.23 22.90 -17.90
CA ASN A 223 -2.59 24.08 -17.29
C ASN A 223 -1.09 23.93 -17.04
N LEU A 224 -0.57 22.70 -16.88
CA LEU A 224 0.86 22.47 -16.69
C LEU A 224 1.59 22.41 -18.04
N GLY A 225 0.96 21.80 -19.06
CA GLY A 225 1.49 21.73 -20.43
C GLY A 225 1.46 23.06 -21.19
N SER A 226 0.75 24.07 -20.69
CA SER A 226 0.84 25.45 -21.18
C SER A 226 1.98 26.25 -20.55
N HIS A 227 2.65 25.70 -19.53
CA HIS A 227 3.77 26.36 -18.88
C HIS A 227 4.99 26.43 -19.80
N TRP A 228 5.70 27.56 -19.77
CA TRP A 228 6.80 27.87 -20.70
C TRP A 228 7.95 26.83 -20.69
N VAL A 229 8.16 26.15 -19.56
CA VAL A 229 9.14 25.05 -19.41
C VAL A 229 8.92 23.92 -20.41
N PHE A 230 7.68 23.69 -20.84
CA PHE A 230 7.33 22.60 -21.76
C PHE A 230 7.22 23.04 -23.23
N LEU A 231 7.51 24.30 -23.56
CA LEU A 231 7.58 24.80 -24.95
C LEU A 231 8.47 23.96 -25.88
N PRO A 232 9.63 23.40 -25.45
CA PRO A 232 10.47 22.58 -26.33
C PRO A 232 9.89 21.19 -26.66
N PHE A 233 8.86 20.75 -25.93
CA PHE A 233 8.26 19.42 -26.04
C PHE A 233 6.85 19.45 -26.64
N LYS A 234 6.35 20.63 -27.01
CA LYS A 234 5.15 20.82 -27.83
C LYS A 234 5.52 20.73 -29.31
#